data_AF-A0A932WNB1-F1
#
_entry.id   AF-A0A932WNB1-F1
#
_cell.length_a   1.000
_cell.length_b   1.000
_cell.length_c   1.000
_cell.angle_alpha   90.00
_cell.angle_beta   90.00
_cell.angle_gamma   90.00
#
_symmetry.space_group_name_H-M   'P 1'
#
loop_
_entity.id
_entity.type
_entity.pdbx_description
1 polymer ?
#
loop_
_entity_poly.entity_id
_entity_poly.type
_entity_poly.pdbx_seq_one_letter_code
_entity_poly.pdbx_strand_id
1 'polypeptide(L)'
;MFCQFRKSFPESNILLLGVFPRGAANDPARTTVAEINQKIAKLHDGQKVHYLDIGPKFLDADGAIPRDVMTDALHPSTKGYEIWAEAVAEPLTKLMGQAPATEKP
;
A
#
# COMPACT_ATOMS: atom_id res chain seq x y z
N MET A 1 17.87 0.78 -0.31
CA MET A 1 17.11 2.00 -0.64
C MET A 1 16.56 2.69 0.60
N PHE A 2 15.71 2.04 1.40
CA PHE A 2 15.09 2.63 2.62
C PHE A 2 16.08 3.34 3.57
N CYS A 3 17.17 2.66 3.97
CA CYS A 3 18.17 3.27 4.86
C CYS A 3 18.88 4.48 4.24
N GLN A 4 19.02 4.52 2.91
CA GLN A 4 19.63 5.69 2.25
C GLN A 4 18.68 6.87 2.26
N PHE A 5 17.38 6.64 2.03
CA PHE A 5 16.38 7.71 2.11
C PHE A 5 16.35 8.34 3.51
N ARG A 6 16.37 7.53 4.57
CA ARG A 6 16.43 8.03 5.96
C ARG A 6 17.68 8.84 6.25
N LYS A 7 18.82 8.54 5.60
CA LYS A 7 20.06 9.30 5.77
C LYS A 7 20.03 10.62 5.01
N SER A 8 19.54 10.60 3.77
CA SER A 8 19.49 11.79 2.91
C SER A 8 18.36 12.77 3.28
N PHE A 9 17.26 12.26 3.85
CA PHE A 9 16.08 13.04 4.23
C PHE A 9 15.62 12.69 5.66
N PRO A 10 16.41 13.02 6.68
CA PRO A 10 16.13 12.61 8.06
C PRO A 10 14.82 13.20 8.62
N GLU A 11 14.37 14.34 8.08
CA GLU A 11 13.16 15.00 8.55
C GLU A 11 11.87 14.52 7.89
N SER A 12 11.95 13.78 6.77
CA SER A 12 10.79 13.36 6.01
C SER A 12 9.99 12.26 6.73
N ASN A 13 8.66 12.36 6.65
CA ASN A 13 7.77 11.25 6.95
C ASN A 13 7.77 10.26 5.77
N ILE A 14 7.70 8.97 6.07
CA ILE A 14 7.68 7.87 5.12
C ILE A 14 6.39 7.08 5.33
N LEU A 15 5.51 7.08 4.33
CA LEU A 15 4.41 6.12 4.23
C LEU A 15 4.91 4.89 3.48
N LEU A 16 5.15 3.79 4.19
CA LEU A 16 5.59 2.53 3.65
C LEU A 16 4.39 1.62 3.40
N LEU A 17 4.07 1.39 2.12
CA LEU A 17 2.99 0.49 1.75
C LEU A 17 3.45 -0.97 1.80
N GLY A 18 2.54 -1.85 2.24
CA GLY A 18 2.64 -3.28 2.00
C GLY A 18 2.73 -3.58 0.51
N VAL A 19 3.52 -4.59 0.14
CA VAL A 19 3.53 -5.12 -1.22
C VAL A 19 2.14 -5.69 -1.53
N PHE A 20 1.59 -5.31 -2.68
CA PHE A 20 0.23 -5.70 -3.07
C PHE A 20 0.15 -7.20 -3.40
N PRO A 21 -1.03 -7.81 -3.20
CA PRO A 21 -1.27 -9.16 -3.69
C PRO A 21 -1.07 -9.25 -5.21
N ARG A 22 -0.61 -10.41 -5.68
CA ARG A 22 -0.45 -10.72 -7.11
C ARG A 22 -0.76 -12.19 -7.42
N GLY A 23 -1.09 -12.49 -8.66
CA GLY A 23 -1.41 -13.84 -9.11
C GLY A 23 -2.71 -14.37 -8.49
N ALA A 24 -2.98 -15.65 -8.74
CA ALA A 24 -4.11 -16.36 -8.16
C ALA A 24 -4.00 -16.45 -6.62
N ALA A 25 -5.11 -16.76 -5.95
CA ALA A 25 -5.14 -16.85 -4.48
C ALA A 25 -4.18 -17.93 -3.92
N ASN A 26 -3.90 -18.98 -4.70
CA ASN A 26 -2.98 -20.06 -4.35
C ASN A 26 -1.57 -19.92 -4.96
N ASP A 27 -1.25 -18.78 -5.57
CA ASP A 27 0.07 -18.53 -6.16
C ASP A 27 1.13 -18.48 -5.03
N PRO A 28 2.25 -19.21 -5.13
CA PRO A 28 3.34 -19.14 -4.14
C PRO A 28 3.85 -17.73 -3.85
N ALA A 29 3.74 -16.81 -4.81
CA ALA A 29 4.07 -15.40 -4.62
C ALA A 29 3.22 -14.75 -3.51
N ARG A 30 2.00 -15.23 -3.24
CA ARG A 30 1.16 -14.75 -2.13
C ARG A 30 1.83 -14.96 -0.77
N THR A 31 2.42 -16.13 -0.57
CA THR A 31 3.17 -16.45 0.66
C THR A 31 4.40 -15.55 0.78
N THR A 32 5.16 -15.39 -0.30
CA THR A 32 6.34 -14.51 -0.31
C THR A 32 5.96 -13.06 0.01
N VAL A 33 4.89 -12.54 -0.59
CA VAL A 33 4.37 -11.19 -0.31
C VAL A 33 3.96 -11.05 1.15
N ALA A 34 3.24 -12.04 1.70
CA ALA A 34 2.83 -12.02 3.10
C ALA A 34 4.03 -12.00 4.07
N GLU A 35 5.06 -12.82 3.81
CA GLU A 35 6.29 -12.84 4.61
C GLU A 35 7.07 -11.52 4.52
N ILE A 36 7.15 -10.92 3.33
CA ILE A 36 7.77 -9.60 3.14
C ILE A 36 7.00 -8.56 3.96
N ASN A 37 5.68 -8.50 3.82
CA ASN A 37 4.81 -7.55 4.52
C ASN A 37 4.94 -7.69 6.04
N GLN A 38 4.99 -8.92 6.57
CA GLN A 38 5.25 -9.18 8.00
C GLN A 38 6.61 -8.64 8.48
N LYS A 39 7.64 -8.67 7.63
CA LYS A 39 8.97 -8.14 7.98
C LYS A 39 9.00 -6.62 7.93
N ILE A 40 8.46 -6.02 6.86
CA ILE A 40 8.52 -4.56 6.67
C ILE A 40 7.53 -3.81 7.55
N ALA A 41 6.43 -4.44 7.98
CA ALA A 41 5.49 -3.85 8.94
C ALA A 41 6.17 -3.45 10.26
N LYS A 42 7.21 -4.21 10.67
CA LYS A 42 8.01 -3.93 11.87
C LYS A 42 8.87 -2.66 11.77
N LEU A 43 9.01 -2.09 10.57
CA LEU A 43 9.71 -0.82 10.37
C LEU A 43 8.85 0.38 10.77
N HIS A 44 7.55 0.18 11.02
CA HIS A 44 6.69 1.19 11.58
C HIS A 44 7.19 1.62 12.97
N ASP A 45 7.45 2.93 13.14
CA ASP A 45 7.89 3.51 14.41
C ASP A 45 6.90 4.51 15.00
N GLY A 46 5.78 4.77 14.30
CA GLY A 46 4.74 5.71 14.71
C GLY A 46 5.14 7.19 14.65
N GLN A 47 6.37 7.50 14.22
CA GLN A 47 6.95 8.85 14.30
C GLN A 47 7.36 9.38 12.92
N LYS A 48 8.23 8.65 12.22
CA LYS A 48 8.71 9.01 10.88
C LYS A 48 8.35 7.95 9.85
N VAL A 49 8.17 6.69 10.26
CA VAL A 49 7.85 5.58 9.37
C VAL A 49 6.46 5.04 9.73
N HIS A 50 5.55 5.14 8.77
CA HIS A 50 4.16 4.74 8.89
C HIS A 50 3.91 3.58 7.93
N TYR A 51 3.67 2.38 8.46
CA TYR A 51 3.32 1.24 7.63
C TYR A 51 1.81 1.22 7.37
N LEU A 52 1.42 0.94 6.13
CA LEU A 52 0.02 0.81 5.75
C LEU A 52 -0.14 -0.38 4.80
N ASP A 53 -0.97 -1.34 5.17
CA ASP A 53 -1.34 -2.46 4.31
C ASP A 53 -2.72 -2.24 3.73
N ILE A 54 -2.76 -1.97 2.42
CA ILE A 54 -4.01 -1.83 1.66
C ILE A 54 -4.28 -3.07 0.78
N GLY A 55 -3.42 -4.10 0.85
CA GLY A 55 -3.52 -5.32 0.05
C GLY A 55 -4.91 -5.95 0.05
N PRO A 56 -5.58 -6.10 1.21
CA PRO A 56 -6.93 -6.66 1.29
C PRO A 56 -7.99 -5.90 0.49
N LYS A 57 -7.80 -4.60 0.22
CA LYS A 57 -8.77 -3.80 -0.56
C LYS A 57 -8.78 -4.17 -2.05
N PHE A 58 -7.76 -4.88 -2.53
CA PHE A 58 -7.70 -5.37 -3.92
C PHE A 58 -8.34 -6.76 -4.08
N LEU A 59 -8.81 -7.37 -2.99
CA LEU A 59 -9.34 -8.72 -2.98
C LEU A 59 -10.86 -8.73 -2.84
N ASP A 60 -11.50 -9.71 -3.46
CA ASP A 60 -12.90 -10.03 -3.20
C ASP A 60 -13.06 -10.92 -1.96
N ALA A 61 -14.30 -11.34 -1.68
CA ALA A 61 -14.64 -12.18 -0.54
C ALA A 61 -13.98 -13.57 -0.57
N ASP A 62 -13.60 -14.05 -1.76
CA ASP A 62 -12.94 -15.34 -1.95
C ASP A 62 -11.40 -15.20 -1.94
N GLY A 63 -10.88 -13.98 -1.74
CA GLY A 63 -9.45 -13.68 -1.71
C GLY A 63 -8.81 -13.62 -3.11
N ALA A 64 -9.61 -13.61 -4.17
CA ALA A 64 -9.14 -13.43 -5.54
C ALA A 64 -8.99 -11.94 -5.86
N ILE A 65 -8.17 -11.61 -6.87
CA ILE A 65 -8.08 -10.26 -7.41
C ILE A 65 -9.07 -10.14 -8.58
N PRO A 66 -10.09 -9.28 -8.49
CA PRO A 66 -11.00 -9.04 -9.61
C PRO A 66 -10.26 -8.51 -10.84
N ARG A 67 -10.64 -8.98 -12.04
CA ARG A 67 -9.98 -8.55 -13.30
C ARG A 67 -10.16 -7.08 -13.63
N ASP A 68 -11.24 -6.47 -13.15
CA ASP A 68 -11.46 -5.04 -13.29
C ASP A 68 -10.63 -4.22 -12.30
N VAL A 69 -10.04 -4.85 -11.27
CA VAL A 69 -9.09 -4.24 -10.31
C VAL A 69 -7.63 -4.43 -10.76
N MET A 70 -7.25 -5.63 -11.18
CA MET A 70 -5.96 -5.90 -11.86
C MET A 70 -6.16 -6.89 -13.01
N THR A 71 -6.05 -6.44 -14.25
CA THR A 71 -6.41 -7.24 -15.44
C THR A 71 -5.53 -8.48 -15.63
N ASP A 72 -4.27 -8.40 -15.24
CA ASP A 72 -3.27 -9.47 -15.28
C ASP A 72 -2.96 -10.06 -13.89
N ALA A 73 -3.80 -9.75 -12.89
CA ALA A 73 -3.58 -10.07 -11.48
C ALA A 73 -2.25 -9.54 -10.92
N LEU A 74 -1.70 -8.45 -11.46
CA LEU A 74 -0.47 -7.83 -10.98
C LEU A 74 -0.53 -6.30 -11.00
N HIS A 75 -0.87 -5.71 -12.14
CA HIS A 75 -0.88 -4.27 -12.32
C HIS A 75 -2.28 -3.71 -12.04
N PRO A 76 -2.41 -2.69 -11.18
CA PRO A 76 -3.69 -2.00 -10.99
C PRO A 76 -4.22 -1.44 -12.30
N SER A 77 -5.51 -1.68 -12.55
CA SER A 77 -6.29 -0.95 -13.56
C SER A 77 -6.62 0.46 -13.06
N THR A 78 -7.38 1.25 -13.82
CA THR A 78 -7.96 2.51 -13.34
C THR A 78 -8.68 2.34 -12.00
N LYS A 79 -9.57 1.35 -11.90
CA LYS A 79 -10.30 1.04 -10.65
C LYS A 79 -9.36 0.61 -9.53
N GLY A 80 -8.32 -0.16 -9.84
CA GLY A 80 -7.29 -0.50 -8.85
C GLY A 80 -6.55 0.73 -8.33
N TYR A 81 -6.23 1.69 -9.19
CA TYR A 81 -5.62 2.95 -8.79
C TYR A 81 -6.56 3.86 -7.99
N GLU A 82 -7.87 3.84 -8.26
CA GLU A 82 -8.88 4.54 -7.45
C GLU A 82 -8.90 3.98 -6.02
N ILE A 83 -8.99 2.66 -5.88
CA ILE A 83 -8.91 1.97 -4.57
C ILE A 83 -7.63 2.35 -3.83
N TRP A 84 -6.50 2.37 -4.54
CA TRP A 84 -5.22 2.78 -3.96
C TRP A 84 -5.28 4.23 -3.49
N ALA A 85 -5.67 5.17 -4.36
CA ALA A 85 -5.72 6.59 -4.07
C ALA A 85 -6.61 6.90 -2.87
N GLU A 86 -7.82 6.35 -2.82
CA GLU A 86 -8.75 6.50 -1.70
C GLU A 86 -8.15 5.98 -0.39
N ALA A 87 -7.47 4.82 -0.43
CA ALA A 87 -6.92 4.20 0.77
C ALA A 87 -5.70 4.96 1.33
N VAL A 88 -4.98 5.72 0.52
CA VAL A 88 -3.78 6.47 0.95
C VAL A 88 -4.03 7.96 1.14
N ALA A 89 -5.14 8.51 0.63
CA ALA A 89 -5.43 9.94 0.70
C ALA A 89 -5.39 10.47 2.13
N GLU A 90 -6.23 9.94 3.03
CA GLU A 90 -6.28 10.42 4.42
C GLU A 90 -4.95 10.21 5.17
N PRO A 91 -4.32 9.01 5.17
CA PRO A 91 -3.02 8.81 5.81
C PRO A 91 -1.94 9.77 5.30
N LEU A 92 -1.88 9.97 3.98
CA LEU A 92 -0.88 10.84 3.36
C LEU A 92 -1.10 12.29 3.75
N THR A 93 -2.34 12.78 3.69
CA THR A 93 -2.67 14.16 4.06
C THR A 93 -2.36 14.44 5.54
N LYS A 94 -2.64 13.48 6.43
CA LYS A 94 -2.27 13.58 7.85
C LYS A 94 -0.75 13.70 8.04
N LEU A 95 0.05 12.93 7.29
CA LEU A 95 1.51 12.98 7.36
C LEU A 95 2.11 14.26 6.77
N MET A 96 1.40 14.89 5.83
CA MET A 96 1.78 16.18 5.25
C MET A 96 1.41 17.36 6.16
N GLY A 97 0.68 17.13 7.26
CA GLY A 97 0.15 18.20 8.12
C GLY A 97 -0.90 19.07 7.41
N GLN A 98 -1.55 18.53 6.38
CA GLN A 98 -2.58 19.23 5.60
C GLN A 98 -3.97 18.72 6.02
N ALA A 99 -5.01 19.53 5.80
CA ALA A 99 -6.39 19.08 5.95
C ALA A 99 -6.74 18.11 4.79
N PRO A 100 -7.52 17.03 5.02
CA PRO A 100 -7.87 16.06 3.98
C PRO A 100 -8.38 16.76 2.73
N ALA A 101 -7.88 16.35 1.57
CA ALA A 101 -8.28 16.93 0.29
C ALA A 101 -9.81 16.84 0.16
N THR A 102 -10.46 18.00 0.01
CA THR A 102 -11.89 18.09 -0.27
C THR A 102 -12.16 17.36 -1.58
N GLU A 103 -13.17 16.46 -1.58
CA GLU A 103 -13.61 15.72 -2.75
C GLU A 103 -13.75 16.61 -3.99
N LYS A 104 -13.36 16.06 -5.14
CA LYS A 104 -13.53 16.71 -6.44
C LYS A 104 -15.04 16.72 -6.77
N PRO A 105 -15.60 17.84 -7.27
CA PRO A 105 -17.02 17.95 -7.60
C PRO A 105 -17.46 16.99 -8.71
#